data_AF-A0A961PEG0-F1
#
_entry.id   AF-A0A961PEG0-F1
#
_cell.length_a   1.000
_cell.length_b   1.000
_cell.length_c   1.000
_cell.angle_alpha   90.00
_cell.angle_beta   90.00
_cell.angle_gamma   90.00
#
_symmetry.space_group_name_H-M   'P 1'
#
loop_
_entity.id
_entity.type
_entity.pdbx_description
1 polymer ?
#
loop_
_entity_poly.entity_id
_entity_poly.type
_entity_poly.pdbx_seq_one_letter_code
_entity_poly.pdbx_strand_id
1 'polypeptide(L)'
;MTQRIAILGWGSLLWDLDDLAPKVAGPWAMRAGPRLPMEFSRISAKRKLGLVLCLDPATGAPCATHAIASIRTGIGAARADLAARERAPTGRIGWADRTGEGESRLPELLPHIGAWCRAAGWAGAVWTDLEPNFRETTGRTFTVPEGLGYLRGLAGESLAEAHRYIRNAPLATRTPLRRALTRDPWWRGLSRPHGALGRADIR
;
A
#
# COMPACT_ATOMS: atom_id res chain seq x y z
N MET A 1 5.35 -16.12 -27.00
CA MET A 1 5.70 -15.28 -25.84
C MET A 1 4.80 -15.69 -24.68
N THR A 2 5.35 -15.98 -23.50
CA THR A 2 4.59 -16.39 -22.33
C THR A 2 3.74 -15.21 -21.84
N GLN A 3 2.41 -15.35 -21.84
CA GLN A 3 1.49 -14.35 -21.31
C GLN A 3 1.67 -14.29 -19.79
N ARG A 4 2.33 -13.25 -19.28
CA ARG A 4 2.57 -13.07 -17.85
C ARG A 4 1.64 -12.01 -17.29
N ILE A 5 1.05 -12.31 -16.13
CA ILE A 5 0.25 -11.36 -15.36
C ILE A 5 1.12 -10.74 -14.27
N ALA A 6 1.09 -9.42 -14.16
CA ALA A 6 1.72 -8.71 -13.06
C ALA A 6 0.79 -8.67 -11.86
N ILE A 7 1.34 -8.88 -10.66
CA ILE A 7 0.70 -8.45 -9.41
C ILE A 7 1.37 -7.13 -9.02
N LEU A 8 0.59 -6.06 -8.97
CA LEU A 8 1.06 -4.78 -8.46
C LEU A 8 0.93 -4.78 -6.94
N GLY A 9 2.00 -4.40 -6.26
CA GLY A 9 2.08 -4.45 -4.80
C GLY A 9 2.57 -3.16 -4.18
N TRP A 10 2.09 -2.91 -2.98
CA TRP A 10 2.54 -1.88 -2.04
C TRP A 10 2.16 -2.32 -0.61
N GLY A 11 2.65 -1.58 0.39
CA GLY A 11 2.39 -1.92 1.78
C GLY A 11 2.86 -3.34 2.12
N SER A 12 2.07 -4.08 2.89
CA SER A 12 2.50 -5.39 3.41
C SER A 12 2.81 -6.44 2.36
N LEU A 13 2.30 -6.34 1.14
CA LEU A 13 2.66 -7.29 0.05
C LEU A 13 4.17 -7.34 -0.21
N LEU A 14 4.90 -6.26 0.09
CA LEU A 14 6.33 -6.16 -0.20
C LEU A 14 7.21 -6.90 0.81
N TRP A 15 6.74 -7.12 2.03
CA TRP A 15 7.51 -7.77 3.11
C TRP A 15 6.79 -8.97 3.74
N ASP A 16 5.58 -9.27 3.30
CA ASP A 16 4.73 -10.34 3.80
C ASP A 16 3.83 -10.85 2.66
N LEU A 17 4.38 -11.78 1.87
CA LEU A 17 3.65 -12.42 0.77
C LEU A 17 2.61 -13.44 1.28
N ASP A 18 2.76 -13.99 2.49
CA ASP A 18 1.86 -15.02 3.07
C ASP A 18 1.52 -16.11 2.02
N ASP A 19 0.26 -16.53 1.92
CA ASP A 19 -0.26 -17.49 0.93
C ASP A 19 0.00 -17.12 -0.55
N LEU A 20 0.43 -15.89 -0.86
CA LEU A 20 0.80 -15.48 -2.22
C LEU A 20 2.20 -15.98 -2.62
N ALA A 21 3.07 -16.27 -1.65
CA ALA A 21 4.48 -16.64 -1.90
C ALA A 21 4.66 -17.80 -2.90
N PRO A 22 3.93 -18.93 -2.83
CA PRO A 22 4.09 -20.01 -3.80
C PRO A 22 3.43 -19.73 -5.16
N LYS A 23 2.76 -18.58 -5.34
CA LYS A 23 1.94 -18.22 -6.51
C LYS A 23 2.58 -17.11 -7.36
N VAL A 24 3.80 -16.75 -7.02
CA VAL A 24 4.59 -15.71 -7.70
C VAL A 24 5.97 -16.23 -8.07
N ALA A 25 6.59 -15.59 -9.05
CA ALA A 25 7.92 -15.95 -9.53
C ALA A 25 8.86 -14.74 -9.53
N GLY A 26 10.08 -14.98 -9.06
CA GLY A 26 11.15 -13.98 -9.01
C GLY A 26 10.97 -12.93 -7.91
N PRO A 27 11.93 -11.98 -7.82
CA PRO A 27 11.86 -10.89 -6.85
C PRO A 27 10.86 -9.81 -7.29
N TRP A 28 10.48 -8.94 -6.35
CA TRP A 28 9.77 -7.71 -6.66
C TRP A 28 10.62 -6.81 -7.59
N ALA A 29 10.05 -6.44 -8.73
CA ALA A 29 10.54 -5.37 -9.59
C ALA A 29 10.20 -4.02 -8.94
N MET A 30 11.14 -3.49 -8.16
CA MET A 30 10.91 -2.31 -7.34
C MET A 30 10.73 -1.05 -8.18
N ARG A 31 9.63 -0.32 -7.96
CA ARG A 31 9.27 0.92 -8.68
C ARG A 31 9.05 0.73 -10.19
N ALA A 32 8.87 -0.52 -10.63
CA ALA A 32 8.69 -0.85 -12.05
C ALA A 32 7.22 -0.78 -12.50
N GLY A 33 6.27 -0.65 -11.56
CA GLY A 33 4.85 -0.57 -11.87
C GLY A 33 4.36 0.85 -12.19
N PRO A 34 3.08 1.01 -12.60
CA PRO A 34 2.49 2.31 -12.87
C PRO A 34 2.46 3.18 -11.60
N ARG A 35 2.34 4.50 -11.79
CA ARG A 35 2.24 5.45 -10.68
C ARG A 35 0.78 5.66 -10.34
N LEU A 36 0.35 5.22 -9.17
CA LEU A 36 -1.05 5.28 -8.73
C LEU A 36 -1.23 6.29 -7.59
N PRO A 37 -2.43 6.89 -7.43
CA PRO A 37 -2.69 7.90 -6.41
C PRO A 37 -2.78 7.26 -5.03
N MET A 38 -1.66 7.22 -4.31
CA MET A 38 -1.59 6.53 -3.01
C MET A 38 -1.58 7.50 -1.84
N GLU A 39 -2.26 7.11 -0.77
CA GLU A 39 -2.19 7.76 0.55
C GLU A 39 -2.37 6.75 1.69
N PHE A 40 -1.85 7.08 2.87
CA PHE A 40 -2.15 6.44 4.14
C PHE A 40 -3.47 6.96 4.73
N SER A 41 -4.56 6.87 3.97
CA SER A 41 -5.89 7.39 4.34
C SER A 41 -6.92 6.28 4.62
N ARG A 42 -6.45 5.05 4.85
CA ARG A 42 -7.27 3.92 5.31
C ARG A 42 -6.84 3.46 6.70
N ILE A 43 -7.79 3.29 7.60
CA ILE A 43 -7.63 2.67 8.93
C ILE A 43 -7.89 1.16 8.80
N SER A 44 -6.94 0.35 9.27
CA SER A 44 -7.01 -1.11 9.15
C SER A 44 -7.16 -1.81 10.50
N ALA A 45 -8.27 -2.52 10.70
CA ALA A 45 -8.46 -3.39 11.87
C ALA A 45 -7.35 -4.46 11.97
N LYS A 46 -6.95 -5.07 10.84
CA LYS A 46 -5.86 -6.05 10.77
C LYS A 46 -4.50 -5.46 11.17
N ARG A 47 -4.32 -4.15 11.04
CA ARG A 47 -3.11 -3.42 11.46
C ARG A 47 -3.35 -2.60 12.72
N LYS A 48 -4.16 -3.13 13.64
CA LYS A 48 -4.38 -2.54 14.97
C LYS A 48 -4.88 -1.10 14.91
N LEU A 49 -5.78 -0.80 13.96
CA LEU A 49 -6.31 0.54 13.68
C LEU A 49 -5.23 1.53 13.18
N GLY A 50 -4.09 1.06 12.72
CA GLY A 50 -3.09 1.89 12.06
C GLY A 50 -3.52 2.36 10.67
N LEU A 51 -2.93 3.48 10.22
CA LEU A 51 -3.09 3.99 8.86
C LEU A 51 -2.28 3.12 7.87
N VAL A 52 -2.92 2.71 6.78
CA VAL A 52 -2.36 1.87 5.71
C VAL A 52 -2.56 2.50 4.34
N LEU A 53 -1.74 2.08 3.37
CA LEU A 53 -1.82 2.57 1.99
C LEU A 53 -3.11 2.09 1.30
N CYS A 54 -3.78 3.01 0.62
CA CYS A 54 -4.90 2.75 -0.28
C CYS A 54 -4.79 3.64 -1.52
N LEU A 55 -5.70 3.43 -2.50
CA LEU A 55 -5.81 4.30 -3.65
C LEU A 55 -6.79 5.44 -3.35
N ASP A 56 -6.26 6.66 -3.26
CA ASP A 56 -6.99 7.87 -2.90
C ASP A 56 -6.68 8.99 -3.89
N PRO A 57 -7.49 9.16 -4.95
CA PRO A 57 -7.33 10.24 -5.92
C PRO A 57 -7.53 11.65 -5.35
N ALA A 58 -8.26 11.79 -4.24
CA ALA A 58 -8.61 13.10 -3.69
C ALA A 58 -7.45 13.70 -2.89
N THR A 59 -6.74 12.87 -2.12
CA THR A 59 -5.69 13.35 -1.22
C THR A 59 -4.34 12.70 -1.45
N GLY A 60 -4.26 11.64 -2.24
CA GLY A 60 -3.01 10.93 -2.51
C GLY A 60 -2.11 11.62 -3.51
N ALA A 61 -0.92 11.03 -3.66
CA ALA A 61 0.03 11.46 -4.68
C ALA A 61 0.41 10.27 -5.58
N PRO A 62 0.75 10.52 -6.85
CA PRO A 62 1.30 9.49 -7.72
C PRO A 62 2.53 8.84 -7.05
N CYS A 63 2.43 7.55 -6.76
CA CYS A 63 3.50 6.75 -6.18
C CYS A 63 3.74 5.54 -7.06
N ALA A 64 5.01 5.24 -7.34
CA ALA A 64 5.35 4.05 -8.13
C ALA A 64 4.92 2.79 -7.36
N THR A 65 4.15 1.94 -8.02
CA THR A 65 3.87 0.58 -7.56
C THR A 65 5.08 -0.32 -7.83
N HIS A 66 5.06 -1.48 -7.19
CA HIS A 66 6.03 -2.56 -7.43
C HIS A 66 5.33 -3.67 -8.20
N ALA A 67 6.06 -4.44 -9.00
CA ALA A 67 5.47 -5.55 -9.75
C ALA A 67 6.17 -6.86 -9.40
N ILE A 68 5.41 -7.95 -9.34
CA ILE A 68 5.93 -9.31 -9.26
C ILE A 68 5.15 -10.19 -10.24
N ALA A 69 5.81 -11.18 -10.84
CA ALA A 69 5.16 -12.04 -11.81
C ALA A 69 4.27 -13.06 -11.09
N SER A 70 3.00 -13.18 -11.48
CA SER A 70 2.19 -14.34 -11.11
C SER A 70 2.67 -15.58 -11.87
N ILE A 71 2.58 -16.75 -11.24
CA ILE A 71 2.77 -18.03 -11.96
C ILE A 71 1.55 -18.39 -12.82
N ARG A 72 0.43 -17.67 -12.66
CA ARG A 72 -0.80 -17.89 -13.43
C ARG A 72 -0.69 -17.23 -14.80
N THR A 73 -1.30 -17.86 -15.78
CA THR A 73 -1.45 -17.33 -17.15
C THR A 73 -2.73 -16.52 -17.33
N GLY A 74 -3.76 -16.79 -16.51
CA GLY A 74 -5.06 -16.12 -16.57
C GLY A 74 -5.24 -15.06 -15.47
N ILE A 75 -5.78 -13.91 -15.86
CA ILE A 75 -5.99 -12.77 -14.95
C ILE A 75 -6.95 -13.11 -13.81
N GLY A 76 -7.99 -13.90 -14.05
CA GLY A 76 -8.94 -14.33 -13.03
C GLY A 76 -8.30 -15.19 -11.94
N ALA A 77 -7.37 -16.09 -12.30
CA ALA A 77 -6.64 -16.90 -11.33
C ALA A 77 -5.65 -16.06 -10.51
N ALA A 78 -4.92 -15.14 -11.15
CA ALA A 78 -4.05 -14.19 -10.44
C ALA A 78 -4.85 -13.28 -9.48
N ARG A 79 -6.04 -12.83 -9.92
CA ARG A 79 -6.99 -12.04 -9.11
C ARG A 79 -7.46 -12.82 -7.89
N ALA A 80 -7.83 -14.10 -8.05
CA ALA A 80 -8.25 -14.97 -6.96
C ALA A 80 -7.12 -15.24 -5.96
N ASP A 81 -5.89 -15.43 -6.45
CA ASP A 81 -4.72 -15.63 -5.60
C ASP A 81 -4.40 -14.40 -4.74
N LEU A 82 -4.47 -13.20 -5.33
CA LEU A 82 -4.30 -11.95 -4.58
C LEU A 82 -5.46 -11.71 -3.60
N ALA A 83 -6.70 -12.03 -3.99
CA ALA A 83 -7.87 -11.93 -3.12
C ALA A 83 -7.73 -12.81 -1.87
N ALA A 84 -7.31 -14.07 -2.06
CA ALA A 84 -7.04 -15.01 -0.97
C ALA A 84 -5.98 -14.46 0.00
N ARG A 85 -4.89 -13.91 -0.53
CA ARG A 85 -3.85 -13.25 0.28
C ARG A 85 -4.41 -12.09 1.11
N GLU A 86 -5.24 -11.26 0.49
CA GLU A 86 -5.81 -10.09 1.17
C GLU A 86 -6.96 -10.48 2.12
N ARG A 87 -7.40 -11.74 2.08
CA ARG A 87 -8.57 -12.26 2.80
C ARG A 87 -9.79 -11.39 2.49
N ALA A 88 -9.94 -11.06 1.21
CA ALA A 88 -10.96 -10.17 0.70
C ALA A 88 -11.71 -10.82 -0.48
N PRO A 89 -12.96 -10.43 -0.74
CA PRO A 89 -13.65 -10.80 -1.96
C PRO A 89 -12.87 -10.37 -3.22
N THR A 90 -12.99 -11.12 -4.31
CA THR A 90 -12.33 -10.79 -5.60
C THR A 90 -12.73 -9.42 -6.13
N GLY A 91 -13.94 -8.94 -5.83
CA GLY A 91 -14.40 -7.57 -6.14
C GLY A 91 -13.55 -6.45 -5.53
N ARG A 92 -12.70 -6.74 -4.54
CA ARG A 92 -11.73 -5.80 -3.97
C ARG A 92 -10.37 -5.83 -4.65
N ILE A 93 -10.21 -6.69 -5.66
CA ILE A 93 -9.01 -6.80 -6.46
C ILE A 93 -9.32 -6.23 -7.83
N GLY A 94 -8.67 -5.13 -8.16
CA GLY A 94 -8.74 -4.52 -9.47
C GLY A 94 -7.92 -5.33 -10.48
N TRP A 95 -8.31 -5.26 -11.74
CA TRP A 95 -7.57 -5.85 -12.84
C TRP A 95 -7.68 -5.02 -14.11
N ALA A 96 -6.66 -5.08 -14.94
CA ALA A 96 -6.66 -4.51 -16.29
C ALA A 96 -5.81 -5.39 -17.21
N ASP A 97 -6.27 -5.62 -18.41
CA ASP A 97 -5.44 -6.20 -19.47
C ASP A 97 -4.56 -5.14 -20.13
N ARG A 98 -3.78 -5.55 -21.14
CA ARG A 98 -2.95 -4.63 -21.93
C ARG A 98 -3.75 -3.69 -22.84
N THR A 99 -5.04 -3.89 -23.08
CA THR A 99 -5.84 -2.94 -23.87
C THR A 99 -6.38 -1.81 -22.98
N GLY A 100 -6.49 -2.05 -21.67
CA GLY A 100 -7.11 -1.17 -20.71
C GLY A 100 -8.54 -1.61 -20.35
N GLU A 101 -8.99 -2.77 -20.85
CA GLU A 101 -10.19 -3.42 -20.37
C GLU A 101 -9.93 -4.00 -18.98
N GLY A 102 -10.90 -3.88 -18.09
CA GLY A 102 -10.70 -4.26 -16.70
C GLY A 102 -11.84 -3.89 -15.78
N GLU A 103 -11.59 -4.07 -14.49
CA GLU A 103 -12.51 -3.72 -13.42
C GLU A 103 -11.70 -3.09 -12.28
N SER A 104 -12.18 -1.95 -11.81
CA SER A 104 -11.62 -1.25 -10.67
C SER A 104 -12.69 -0.35 -10.08
N ARG A 105 -12.57 -0.07 -8.79
CA ARG A 105 -13.27 1.04 -8.13
C ARG A 105 -12.88 2.39 -8.71
N LEU A 106 -11.72 2.48 -9.36
CA LEU A 106 -11.21 3.67 -10.06
C LEU A 106 -11.03 3.35 -11.56
N PRO A 107 -12.11 3.28 -12.35
CA PRO A 107 -12.05 2.96 -13.77
C PRO A 107 -11.12 3.86 -14.59
N GLU A 108 -10.90 5.10 -14.14
CA GLU A 108 -9.98 6.06 -14.76
C GLU A 108 -8.51 5.59 -14.74
N LEU A 109 -8.15 4.64 -13.87
CA LEU A 109 -6.80 4.05 -13.83
C LEU A 109 -6.59 2.97 -14.90
N LEU A 110 -7.66 2.38 -15.43
CA LEU A 110 -7.55 1.21 -16.32
C LEU A 110 -6.75 1.52 -17.61
N PRO A 111 -6.97 2.64 -18.33
CA PRO A 111 -6.16 2.96 -19.50
C PRO A 111 -4.67 3.19 -19.16
N HIS A 112 -4.39 3.78 -18.00
CA HIS A 112 -3.02 4.02 -17.54
C HIS A 112 -2.29 2.71 -17.21
N ILE A 113 -2.96 1.79 -16.50
CA ILE A 113 -2.40 0.48 -16.16
C ILE A 113 -2.25 -0.37 -17.43
N GLY A 114 -3.23 -0.36 -18.33
CA GLY A 114 -3.14 -1.07 -19.61
C GLY A 114 -2.01 -0.57 -20.49
N ALA A 115 -1.80 0.75 -20.56
CA ALA A 115 -0.66 1.34 -21.26
C ALA A 115 0.68 0.90 -20.66
N TRP A 116 0.78 0.86 -19.33
CA TRP A 116 1.95 0.32 -18.65
C TRP A 116 2.16 -1.18 -18.96
N CYS A 117 1.11 -1.99 -18.93
CA CYS A 117 1.17 -3.41 -19.29
C CYS A 117 1.75 -3.62 -20.69
N ARG A 118 1.27 -2.85 -21.68
CA ARG A 118 1.82 -2.90 -23.05
C ARG A 118 3.30 -2.57 -23.09
N ALA A 119 3.69 -1.46 -22.45
CA ALA A 119 5.06 -0.97 -22.48
C ALA A 119 6.03 -1.94 -21.77
N ALA A 120 5.59 -2.56 -20.67
CA ALA A 120 6.40 -3.49 -19.88
C ALA A 120 6.26 -4.96 -20.31
N GLY A 121 5.47 -5.26 -21.34
CA GLY A 121 5.30 -6.60 -21.89
C GLY A 121 4.48 -7.56 -21.02
N TRP A 122 3.57 -7.03 -20.20
CA TRP A 122 2.60 -7.82 -19.42
C TRP A 122 1.31 -8.04 -20.22
N ALA A 123 0.70 -9.21 -20.04
CA ALA A 123 -0.61 -9.50 -20.59
C ALA A 123 -1.73 -8.73 -19.88
N GLY A 124 -1.51 -8.44 -18.60
CA GLY A 124 -2.40 -7.68 -17.73
C GLY A 124 -1.82 -7.58 -16.32
N ALA A 125 -2.55 -6.91 -15.44
CA ALA A 125 -2.17 -6.69 -14.06
C ALA A 125 -3.35 -6.86 -13.10
N VAL A 126 -3.05 -7.24 -11.86
CA VAL A 126 -4.00 -7.26 -10.73
C VAL A 126 -3.42 -6.50 -9.54
N TRP A 127 -4.27 -5.90 -8.72
CA TRP A 127 -3.86 -5.13 -7.54
C TRP A 127 -4.95 -5.06 -6.48
N THR A 128 -4.56 -4.82 -5.22
CA THR A 128 -5.52 -4.62 -4.13
C THR A 128 -6.14 -3.23 -4.24
N ASP A 129 -7.42 -3.14 -4.57
CA ASP A 129 -8.10 -1.89 -4.95
C ASP A 129 -8.80 -1.19 -3.76
N LEU A 130 -8.05 -1.02 -2.67
CA LEU A 130 -8.58 -0.49 -1.42
C LEU A 130 -8.98 0.98 -1.53
N GLU A 131 -10.18 1.28 -1.05
CA GLU A 131 -10.69 2.63 -0.79
C GLU A 131 -10.12 3.24 0.51
N PRO A 132 -10.02 4.58 0.60
CA PRO A 132 -9.91 5.24 1.90
C PRO A 132 -11.17 4.96 2.72
N ASN A 133 -11.04 4.93 4.05
CA ASN A 133 -12.18 4.79 4.96
C ASN A 133 -12.09 5.72 6.19
N PHE A 134 -11.20 6.72 6.13
CA PHE A 134 -10.90 7.57 7.27
C PHE A 134 -12.12 8.37 7.73
N ARG A 135 -12.92 8.90 6.79
CA ARG A 135 -14.12 9.68 7.11
C ARG A 135 -15.20 8.81 7.74
N GLU A 136 -15.38 7.63 7.19
CA GLU A 136 -16.34 6.62 7.64
C GLU A 136 -15.99 6.14 9.05
N THR A 137 -14.70 6.07 9.38
CA THR A 137 -14.22 5.57 10.67
C THR A 137 -14.14 6.66 11.74
N THR A 138 -13.77 7.89 11.38
CA THR A 138 -13.48 8.97 12.34
C THR A 138 -14.53 10.10 12.35
N GLY A 139 -15.42 10.14 11.37
CA GLY A 139 -16.34 11.26 11.13
C GLY A 139 -15.68 12.48 10.49
N ARG A 140 -14.36 12.48 10.24
CA ARG A 140 -13.60 13.62 9.71
C ARG A 140 -13.06 13.34 8.32
N THR A 141 -13.10 14.33 7.43
CA THR A 141 -12.46 14.21 6.12
C THR A 141 -10.95 14.04 6.27
N PHE A 142 -10.35 13.11 5.53
CA PHE A 142 -8.90 12.95 5.57
C PHE A 142 -8.20 14.20 5.04
N THR A 143 -7.27 14.70 5.85
CA THR A 143 -6.26 15.69 5.46
C THR A 143 -4.95 15.29 6.13
N VAL A 144 -3.83 15.83 5.67
CA VAL A 144 -2.54 15.58 6.33
C VAL A 144 -2.57 15.94 7.83
N PRO A 145 -3.10 17.11 8.25
CA PRO A 145 -3.28 17.41 9.67
C PRO A 145 -4.15 16.41 10.43
N GLU A 146 -5.28 15.97 9.87
CA GLU A 146 -6.15 14.98 10.51
C GLU A 146 -5.47 13.60 10.62
N GLY A 147 -4.73 13.18 9.60
CA GLY A 147 -3.94 11.96 9.64
C GLY A 147 -2.83 12.01 10.71
N LEU A 148 -2.16 13.16 10.85
CA LEU A 148 -1.19 13.39 11.94
C LEU A 148 -1.86 13.35 13.31
N GLY A 149 -3.00 14.03 13.46
CA GLY A 149 -3.79 14.04 14.70
C GLY A 149 -4.26 12.65 15.10
N TYR A 150 -4.75 11.86 14.14
CA TYR A 150 -5.14 10.48 14.35
C TYR A 150 -3.99 9.63 14.88
N LEU A 151 -2.81 9.70 14.24
CA LEU A 151 -1.63 8.95 14.67
C LEU A 151 -1.18 9.35 16.09
N ARG A 152 -1.28 10.64 16.46
CA ARG A 152 -0.97 11.12 17.83
C ARG A 152 -1.97 10.62 18.87
N GLY A 153 -3.20 10.33 18.46
CA GLY A 153 -4.23 9.72 19.32
C GLY A 153 -4.06 8.22 19.52
N LEU A 154 -3.22 7.55 18.73
CA LEU A 154 -2.92 6.12 18.94
C LEU A 154 -1.95 5.93 20.11
N ALA A 155 -2.08 4.81 20.81
CA ALA A 155 -1.20 4.38 21.88
C ALA A 155 -0.91 2.88 21.81
N GLY A 156 0.08 2.41 22.58
CA GLY A 156 0.41 0.99 22.70
C GLY A 156 0.66 0.29 21.36
N GLU A 157 0.07 -0.90 21.18
CA GLU A 157 0.23 -1.71 19.97
C GLU A 157 -0.21 -0.99 18.70
N SER A 158 -1.27 -0.18 18.77
CA SER A 158 -1.79 0.56 17.62
C SER A 158 -0.79 1.58 17.08
N LEU A 159 -0.17 2.36 17.97
CA LEU A 159 0.86 3.32 17.58
C LEU A 159 2.11 2.59 17.06
N ALA A 160 2.54 1.52 17.75
CA ALA A 160 3.70 0.74 17.34
C ALA A 160 3.52 0.13 15.94
N GLU A 161 2.34 -0.45 15.67
CA GLU A 161 2.03 -1.05 14.38
C GLU A 161 1.87 -0.01 13.27
N ALA A 162 1.22 1.13 13.53
CA ALA A 162 1.12 2.22 12.56
C ALA A 162 2.51 2.76 12.19
N HIS A 163 3.36 3.00 13.20
CA HIS A 163 4.74 3.46 12.99
C HIS A 163 5.55 2.44 12.19
N ARG A 164 5.49 1.15 12.56
CA ARG A 164 6.16 0.06 11.84
C ARG A 164 5.70 -0.04 10.39
N TYR A 165 4.39 -0.04 10.14
CA TYR A 165 3.81 -0.19 8.80
C TYR A 165 4.24 0.96 7.87
N ILE A 166 4.10 2.21 8.32
CA ILE A 166 4.47 3.40 7.53
C ILE A 166 5.99 3.46 7.30
N ARG A 167 6.79 3.05 8.29
CA ARG A 167 8.26 2.99 8.15
C ARG A 167 8.70 1.92 7.14
N ASN A 168 8.05 0.75 7.15
CA ASN A 168 8.39 -0.36 6.27
C ASN A 168 8.04 -0.10 4.79
N ALA A 169 7.11 0.80 4.49
CA ALA A 169 6.85 1.21 3.12
C ALA A 169 8.17 1.69 2.44
N PRO A 170 8.47 1.32 1.18
CA PRO A 170 9.71 1.71 0.53
C PRO A 170 9.90 3.24 0.49
N LEU A 171 11.13 3.74 0.56
CA LEU A 171 11.41 5.20 0.56
C LEU A 171 10.82 5.95 -0.65
N ALA A 172 10.56 5.25 -1.75
CA ALA A 172 9.93 5.80 -2.95
C ALA A 172 8.40 6.05 -2.79
N THR A 173 7.75 5.43 -1.81
CA THR A 173 6.33 5.65 -1.49
C THR A 173 6.19 6.97 -0.74
N ARG A 174 6.17 8.08 -1.49
CA ARG A 174 6.18 9.46 -0.99
C ARG A 174 4.77 10.07 -1.01
N THR A 175 3.85 9.54 -0.21
CA THR A 175 2.52 10.13 -0.04
C THR A 175 2.58 11.48 0.71
N PRO A 176 1.57 12.36 0.59
CA PRO A 176 1.51 13.59 1.36
C PRO A 176 1.66 13.40 2.88
N LEU A 177 0.93 12.47 3.51
CA LEU A 177 1.09 12.20 4.95
C LEU A 177 2.52 11.78 5.28
N ARG A 178 3.12 10.88 4.51
CA ARG A 178 4.48 10.41 4.79
C ARG A 178 5.52 11.52 4.68
N ARG A 179 5.36 12.44 3.73
CA ARG A 179 6.25 13.61 3.61
C ARG A 179 6.15 14.51 4.86
N ALA A 180 4.94 14.67 5.41
CA ALA A 180 4.75 15.42 6.64
C ALA A 180 5.35 14.69 7.86
N LEU A 181 5.11 13.39 8.00
CA LEU A 181 5.68 12.56 9.07
C LEU A 181 7.22 12.57 9.09
N THR A 182 7.86 12.62 7.92
CA THR A 182 9.34 12.74 7.81
C THR A 182 9.86 14.05 8.42
N ARG A 183 9.04 15.11 8.40
CA ARG A 183 9.37 16.43 8.94
C ARG A 183 8.91 16.63 10.39
N ASP A 184 7.98 15.80 10.86
CA ASP A 184 7.39 15.88 12.20
C ASP A 184 8.36 15.40 13.30
N PRO A 185 8.73 16.26 14.27
CA PRO A 185 9.66 15.88 15.34
C PRO A 185 9.15 14.75 16.26
N TRP A 186 7.85 14.71 16.55
CA TRP A 186 7.26 13.68 17.40
C TRP A 186 7.34 12.32 16.71
N TRP A 187 6.98 12.26 15.43
CA TRP A 187 7.05 11.02 14.65
C TRP A 187 8.49 10.50 14.57
N ARG A 188 9.46 11.36 14.26
CA ARG A 188 10.88 10.98 14.25
C ARG A 188 11.36 10.51 15.63
N GLY A 189 10.82 11.09 16.70
CA GLY A 189 11.11 10.70 18.08
C GLY A 189 10.71 9.27 18.41
N LEU A 190 9.68 8.70 17.77
CA LEU A 190 9.22 7.32 18.00
C LEU A 190 10.25 6.26 17.60
N SER A 191 11.20 6.60 16.72
CA SER A 191 12.28 5.70 16.31
C SER A 191 13.44 5.63 17.31
N ARG A 192 13.46 6.48 18.33
CA ARG A 192 14.47 6.42 19.39
C ARG A 192 14.05 5.37 20.42
N PRO A 193 14.89 4.38 20.74
CA PRO A 193 14.58 3.44 21.81
C PRO A 193 14.38 4.23 23.12
N HIS A 194 13.33 3.86 23.86
CA HIS A 194 13.09 4.34 25.21
C HIS A 194 14.20 3.77 26.12
N GLY A 195 15.32 4.48 26.24
CA GLY A 195 16.50 3.98 26.96
C GLY A 195 17.76 4.80 26.78
N ALA A 196 17.70 6.10 27.04
CA ALA A 196 18.88 6.95 27.27
C ALA A 196 18.49 8.19 28.08
N LEU A 197 17.81 8.00 29.22
CA LEU A 197 17.91 8.96 30.32
C LEU A 197 19.02 8.44 31.20
N GLY A 198 20.19 9.07 31.06
CA GLY A 198 21.37 8.78 31.86
C GLY A 198 21.00 8.83 33.34
N ARG A 199 21.48 7.83 34.07
CA ARG A 199 21.61 7.89 35.52
C ARG A 199 22.31 9.21 35.85
N ALA A 200 21.65 10.06 36.64
CA ALA A 200 22.33 11.16 37.28
C ALA A 200 23.42 10.56 38.18
N ASP A 201 24.66 10.96 37.93
CA ASP A 201 25.74 10.82 38.90
C ASP A 201 25.31 11.57 40.16
N ILE A 202 24.96 10.83 41.20
CA ILE A 202 24.95 11.33 42.55
C ILE A 202 26.32 10.97 43.13
N ARG A 203 27.03 12.04 43.50
CA ARG A 203 28.34 12.07 44.14
C ARG A 203 28.40 11.20 45.40
#